data_AF-A0A7K2YKE2-F1
#
_entry.id   AF-A0A7K2YKE2-F1
#
_cell.length_a   1.000
_cell.length_b   1.000
_cell.length_c   1.000
_cell.angle_alpha   90.00
_cell.angle_beta   90.00
_cell.angle_gamma   90.00
#
_symmetry.space_group_name_H-M   'P 1'
#
loop_
_entity.id
_entity.type
_entity.pdbx_description
1 polymer ?
#
loop_
_entity_poly.entity_id
_entity_poly.type
_entity_poly.pdbx_seq_one_letter_code
_entity_poly.pdbx_strand_id
1 'polypeptide(L)'
;LTQASKVVFSSSLEEPLTWANSTLVRDDAVEAVRAMKSSGSGLLGTIGSLALCRSLLRAGLVDRFRVVMFPVITGATGGERIYDGYPDVALEMIGHRTFD
;
A
#
# COMPACT_ATOMS: atom_id res chain seq x y z
N LEU A 1 4.94 13.22 -6.78
CA LEU A 1 4.04 12.09 -7.14
C LEU A 1 3.80 11.98 -8.64
N THR A 2 3.48 13.07 -9.34
CA THR A 2 3.15 13.06 -10.78
C THR A 2 4.25 12.49 -11.69
N GLN A 3 5.52 12.75 -11.36
CA GLN A 3 6.69 12.26 -12.10
C GLN A 3 7.06 10.79 -11.81
N ALA A 4 6.54 10.19 -10.74
CA ALA A 4 6.90 8.82 -10.36
C ALA A 4 6.11 7.80 -11.19
N SER A 5 6.72 6.66 -11.51
CA SER A 5 6.01 5.49 -12.03
C SER A 5 5.03 4.96 -10.99
N LYS A 6 3.81 4.65 -11.42
CA LYS A 6 2.71 4.20 -10.55
C LYS A 6 2.07 2.96 -11.16
N VAL A 7 1.77 2.00 -10.30
CA VAL A 7 0.97 0.82 -10.66
C VAL A 7 -0.39 0.99 -9.99
N VAL A 8 -1.44 0.97 -10.79
CA VAL A 8 -2.82 1.16 -10.33
C VAL A 8 -3.50 -0.20 -10.38
N PHE A 9 -3.89 -0.73 -9.23
CA PHE A 9 -4.69 -1.94 -9.15
C PHE A 9 -6.17 -1.58 -9.17
N SER A 10 -6.89 -1.99 -10.21
CA SER A 10 -8.34 -1.76 -10.31
C SER A 10 -9.01 -2.76 -11.24
N SER A 11 -10.16 -3.28 -10.81
CA SER A 11 -11.01 -4.14 -11.64
C SER A 11 -11.98 -3.35 -12.53
N SER A 12 -12.24 -2.07 -12.22
CA SER A 12 -13.27 -1.26 -12.88
C SER A 12 -12.74 -0.19 -13.82
N LEU A 13 -11.47 0.22 -13.68
CA LEU A 13 -10.87 1.19 -14.58
C LEU A 13 -10.54 0.55 -15.93
N GLU A 14 -10.59 1.34 -16.99
CA GLU A 14 -10.19 0.95 -18.35
C GLU A 14 -9.05 1.82 -18.84
N GLU A 15 -8.29 1.31 -19.81
CA GLU A 15 -7.29 2.09 -20.52
C GLU A 15 -7.92 2.93 -21.64
N PRO A 16 -7.33 4.09 -21.99
CA PRO A 16 -6.14 4.68 -21.40
C PRO A 16 -6.41 5.39 -20.06
N LEU A 17 -5.49 5.27 -19.11
CA LEU A 17 -5.52 6.08 -17.90
C LEU A 17 -5.15 7.53 -18.22
N THR A 18 -5.85 8.49 -17.61
CA THR A 18 -5.56 9.93 -17.77
C THR A 18 -4.38 10.41 -16.91
N TRP A 19 -3.95 9.62 -15.92
CA TRP A 19 -2.84 9.97 -15.03
C TRP A 19 -1.49 9.61 -15.64
N ALA A 20 -0.63 10.61 -15.80
CA ALA A 20 0.74 10.41 -16.29
C ALA A 20 1.51 9.34 -15.50
N ASN A 21 2.38 8.57 -16.18
CA ASN A 21 3.25 7.56 -15.58
C ASN A 21 2.48 6.50 -14.77
N SER A 22 1.35 6.02 -15.28
CA SER A 22 0.50 5.03 -14.60
C SER A 22 0.30 3.81 -15.48
N THR A 23 0.49 2.62 -14.90
CA THR A 23 0.17 1.35 -15.53
C THR A 23 -1.00 0.74 -14.79
N LEU A 24 -2.07 0.39 -15.51
CA LEU A 24 -3.21 -0.32 -14.94
C LEU A 24 -2.88 -1.81 -14.82
N VAL A 25 -3.07 -2.38 -13.64
CA VAL A 25 -3.07 -3.83 -13.41
C VAL A 25 -4.48 -4.23 -12.98
N ARG A 26 -5.08 -5.13 -13.75
CA ARG A 26 -6.44 -5.65 -13.52
C ARG A 26 -6.46 -7.04 -12.91
N ASP A 27 -5.32 -7.72 -12.94
CA ASP A 27 -5.14 -9.07 -12.40
C ASP A 27 -4.90 -9.07 -10.89
N ASP A 28 -4.57 -10.25 -10.35
CA ASP A 28 -4.26 -10.41 -8.94
C ASP A 28 -3.07 -9.54 -8.48
N ALA A 29 -3.33 -8.70 -7.49
CA ALA A 29 -2.33 -7.75 -7.00
C ALA A 29 -1.17 -8.42 -6.25
N VAL A 30 -1.40 -9.56 -5.60
CA VAL A 30 -0.36 -10.30 -4.86
C VAL A 30 0.65 -10.88 -5.86
N GLU A 31 0.16 -11.52 -6.92
CA GLU A 31 1.04 -12.09 -7.96
C GLU A 31 1.79 -11.00 -8.73
N ALA A 32 1.12 -9.92 -9.09
CA ALA A 32 1.76 -8.78 -9.75
C ALA A 32 2.87 -8.17 -8.88
N VAL A 33 2.63 -7.96 -7.58
CA VAL A 33 3.66 -7.44 -6.66
C VAL A 33 4.79 -8.44 -6.47
N ARG A 34 4.51 -9.74 -6.41
CA ARG A 34 5.55 -10.79 -6.34
C ARG A 34 6.46 -10.75 -7.57
N ALA A 35 5.90 -10.62 -8.77
CA ALA A 35 6.66 -10.48 -10.02
C ALA A 35 7.47 -9.17 -10.09
N MET A 36 6.92 -8.07 -9.57
CA MET A 36 7.67 -6.82 -9.45
C MET A 36 8.86 -6.98 -8.50
N LYS A 37 8.67 -7.60 -7.32
CA LYS A 37 9.77 -7.84 -6.37
C LYS A 37 10.84 -8.76 -6.98
N SER A 38 10.47 -9.79 -7.73
CA SER A 38 11.44 -10.73 -8.33
C SER A 38 12.24 -10.12 -9.49
N SER A 39 11.68 -9.15 -10.21
CA SER A 39 12.37 -8.47 -11.32
C SER A 39 13.37 -7.39 -10.86
N GLY A 40 13.55 -7.20 -9.55
CA GLY A 40 14.49 -6.20 -9.01
C GLY A 40 13.98 -4.77 -9.13
N SER A 41 12.67 -4.57 -9.27
CA SER A 41 12.09 -3.24 -9.14
C SER A 41 12.44 -2.68 -7.76
N GLY A 42 12.88 -1.41 -7.70
CA GLY A 42 13.44 -0.80 -6.49
C GLY A 42 12.45 -0.67 -5.32
N LEU A 43 12.46 0.46 -4.62
CA LEU A 43 11.54 0.64 -3.50
C LEU A 43 10.08 0.71 -3.97
N LEU A 44 9.30 -0.31 -3.62
CA LEU A 44 7.85 -0.34 -3.79
C LEU A 44 7.19 0.18 -2.52
N GLY A 45 6.33 1.19 -2.66
CA GLY A 45 5.61 1.78 -1.54
C GLY A 45 4.16 2.02 -1.92
N THR A 46 3.25 1.66 -1.01
CA THR A 46 1.84 2.01 -1.11
C THR A 46 1.35 2.63 0.19
N ILE A 47 0.45 3.60 0.06
CA ILE A 47 -0.30 4.21 1.17
C ILE A 47 -1.74 3.69 1.23
N GLY A 48 -2.16 2.89 0.26
CA GLY A 48 -3.51 2.36 0.14
C GLY A 48 -3.78 1.65 -1.19
N SER A 49 -4.94 1.02 -1.36
CA SER A 49 -6.05 0.94 -0.40
C SER A 49 -5.75 0.06 0.82
N LEU A 50 -6.52 0.20 1.91
CA LEU A 50 -6.41 -0.68 3.07
C LEU A 50 -6.57 -2.16 2.68
N ALA A 51 -7.49 -2.44 1.75
CA ALA A 51 -7.69 -3.79 1.21
C ALA A 51 -6.42 -4.33 0.53
N LEU A 52 -5.77 -3.53 -0.32
CA LEU A 52 -4.51 -3.91 -0.96
C LEU A 52 -3.41 -4.13 0.09
N CYS A 53 -3.23 -3.21 1.04
CA CYS A 53 -2.23 -3.36 2.10
C CYS A 53 -2.44 -4.64 2.92
N ARG A 54 -3.70 -4.98 3.28
CA ARG A 54 -4.04 -6.23 3.98
C ARG A 54 -3.66 -7.45 3.16
N SER A 55 -4.02 -7.49 1.88
CA SER A 55 -3.72 -8.62 1.00
C SER A 55 -2.21 -8.84 0.86
N LEU A 56 -1.44 -7.77 0.66
CA LEU A 56 0.02 -7.86 0.55
C LEU A 56 0.67 -8.29 1.86
N LEU A 57 0.18 -7.81 3.00
CA LEU A 57 0.69 -8.23 4.31
C LEU A 57 0.42 -9.71 4.57
N ARG A 58 -0.81 -10.18 4.35
CA ARG A 58 -1.18 -11.60 4.50
C ARG A 58 -0.38 -12.51 3.58
N ALA A 59 0.01 -12.03 2.40
CA ALA A 59 0.85 -12.75 1.46
C ALA A 59 2.36 -12.72 1.80
N GLY A 60 2.77 -12.06 2.90
CA GLY A 60 4.17 -11.96 3.30
C GLY A 60 5.02 -11.08 2.38
N LEU A 61 4.39 -10.16 1.63
CA LEU A 61 5.10 -9.30 0.66
C LEU A 61 5.54 -7.95 1.22
N VAL A 62 5.19 -7.64 2.48
CA VAL A 62 5.51 -6.37 3.14
C VAL A 62 6.80 -6.49 3.94
N ASP A 63 7.82 -5.72 3.55
CA ASP A 63 9.12 -5.71 4.26
C ASP A 63 9.21 -4.61 5.32
N ARG A 64 8.47 -3.50 5.16
CA ARG A 64 8.50 -2.35 6.08
C ARG A 64 7.11 -1.78 6.31
N PHE A 65 6.76 -1.59 7.59
CA PHE A 65 5.56 -0.89 8.01
C PHE A 65 5.90 0.57 8.39
N ARG A 66 5.27 1.55 7.74
CA ARG A 66 5.45 2.98 8.08
C ARG A 66 4.13 3.53 8.62
N VAL A 67 4.10 3.77 9.93
CA VAL A 67 2.94 4.37 10.61
C VAL A 67 3.13 5.88 10.70
N VAL A 68 2.13 6.65 10.27
CA VAL A 68 2.06 8.09 10.48
C VAL A 68 0.89 8.35 11.42
N MET A 69 1.19 8.98 12.56
CA MET A 69 0.20 9.29 13.59
C MET A 69 -0.15 10.78 13.52
N PHE A 70 -1.44 11.08 13.50
CA PHE A 70 -1.96 12.43 13.65
C PHE A 70 -2.55 12.59 15.05
N PRO A 71 -2.42 13.76 15.71
CA PRO A 71 -2.94 14.00 17.05
C PRO A 71 -4.45 14.25 17.05
N VAL A 72 -5.23 13.33 16.49
CA VAL A 72 -6.69 13.39 16.38
C VAL A 72 -7.28 12.03 16.72
N ILE A 73 -8.36 12.02 17.49
CA ILE A 73 -9.13 10.81 17.80
C ILE A 73 -10.46 10.87 17.05
N THR A 74 -10.65 9.95 16.09
CA THR A 74 -11.89 9.83 15.28
C THR A 74 -12.76 8.66 15.74
N GLY A 75 -12.92 8.47 17.05
CA GLY A 75 -13.63 7.29 17.60
C GLY A 75 -15.10 7.18 17.19
N ALA A 76 -15.81 8.31 17.07
CA ALA A 76 -17.24 8.34 16.73
C ALA A 76 -17.51 8.44 15.22
N THR A 77 -16.63 9.11 14.48
CA THR A 77 -16.84 9.46 13.05
C THR A 77 -15.85 8.79 12.11
N GLY A 78 -14.85 8.10 12.64
CA GLY A 78 -13.84 7.40 11.85
C GLY A 78 -14.44 6.20 11.10
N GLY A 79 -14.07 6.08 9.82
CA GLY A 79 -14.31 4.90 9.01
C GLY A 79 -13.07 4.02 8.92
N GLU A 80 -13.25 2.79 8.43
CA GLU A 80 -12.19 1.83 8.07
C GLU A 80 -11.01 1.76 9.06
N ARG A 81 -11.16 0.96 10.12
CA ARG A 81 -10.06 0.71 11.06
C ARG A 81 -8.87 0.07 10.33
N ILE A 82 -7.72 0.72 10.44
CA ILE A 82 -6.50 0.33 9.71
C ILE A 82 -6.05 -1.10 10.03
N TYR A 83 -6.12 -1.51 11.29
CA TYR A 83 -5.63 -2.81 11.74
C TYR A 83 -6.67 -3.93 11.67
N ASP A 84 -7.93 -3.64 11.36
CA ASP A 84 -8.95 -4.70 11.22
C ASP A 84 -8.54 -5.68 10.12
N GLY A 85 -8.51 -6.98 10.45
CA GLY A 85 -8.16 -8.06 9.52
C GLY A 85 -6.67 -8.22 9.23
N TYR A 86 -5.78 -7.48 9.90
CA TYR A 86 -4.35 -7.75 9.86
C TYR A 86 -4.05 -9.03 10.66
N PRO A 87 -3.11 -9.89 10.22
CA PRO A 87 -2.60 -10.97 11.05
C PRO A 87 -1.77 -10.39 12.20
N ASP A 88 -1.60 -11.19 13.25
CA ASP A 88 -0.62 -10.88 14.29
C ASP A 88 0.79 -10.90 13.69
N VAL A 89 1.48 -9.77 13.73
CA VAL A 89 2.83 -9.61 13.20
C VAL A 89 3.71 -8.95 14.25
N ALA A 90 4.87 -9.56 14.51
CA ALA A 90 5.91 -8.92 15.29
C ALA A 90 6.64 -7.90 14.41
N LEU A 91 6.81 -6.68 14.92
CA LEU A 91 7.54 -5.62 14.23
C LEU A 91 8.72 -5.16 15.09
N GLU A 92 9.83 -4.86 14.45
CA GLU A 92 10.96 -4.17 15.05
C GLU A 92 10.91 -2.68 14.67
N MET A 93 11.07 -1.80 15.67
CA MET A 93 11.14 -0.37 15.41
C MET A 93 12.51 -0.01 14.83
N ILE A 94 12.54 0.26 13.52
CA ILE A 94 13.78 0.65 12.82
C ILE A 94 13.98 2.18 12.74
N GLY A 95 13.07 2.99 13.27
CA GLY A 95 13.20 4.45 13.33
C GLY A 95 11.90 5.18 13.64
N HIS A 96 12.00 6.39 14.17
CA HIS A 96 10.89 7.29 14.46
C HIS A 96 11.31 8.75 14.24
N ARG A 97 10.35 9.61 13.94
CA ARG A 97 10.52 11.07 13.90
C ARG A 97 9.20 11.79 14.05
N THR A 98 9.23 12.99 14.60
CA THR A 98 8.11 13.93 14.58
C THR A 98 8.14 14.72 13.27
N PHE A 99 6.98 15.17 12.81
CA PHE A 99 6.84 16.09 11.69
C PHE A 99 6.44 17.44 12.26
N ASP A 100 7.10 18.51 11.80
CA ASP A 100 6.73 19.90 12.11
C ASP A 100 5.55 20.37 11.25
#